data_AF-A0AAV6K2G1-F1
#
_entry.id   AF-A0AAV6K2G1-F1
#
_cell.length_a   1.000
_cell.length_b   1.000
_cell.length_c   1.000
_cell.angle_alpha   90.00
_cell.angle_beta   90.00
_cell.angle_gamma   90.00
#
_symmetry.space_group_name_H-M   'P 1'
#
loop_
_entity.id
_entity.type
_entity.pdbx_description
1 polymer ?
#
loop_
_entity_poly.entity_id
_entity_poly.type
_entity_poly.pdbx_seq_one_letter_code
_entity_poly.pdbx_strand_id
1 'polypeptide(L)'
;MEEEIKNLIKIWLSITASLCYCYFIPSGIPKGKYRLLSLLPILSLFTILPLHLTCVFPTAAVATGITWLANFKLLLFSFDLGPLSSNPPKSLPFFIAFACLPTRITNQNHKSQIPTKPRNLALSLAIEIVILSLLMGVLHDYRERLIQHGIVLVLLYCVVVFLLVDILFAFSNVGVVLGLEIEPPSDEPYLATSLQDFWGGGGTSP
;
A
#
# COMPACT_ATOMS: atom_id res chain seq x y z
N MET A 1 6.60 11.72 22.23
CA MET A 1 5.53 12.16 21.30
C MET A 1 5.98 13.23 20.32
N GLU A 2 6.47 14.41 20.75
CA GLU A 2 6.87 15.47 19.80
C GLU A 2 7.97 15.05 18.81
N GLU A 3 8.99 14.33 19.26
CA GLU A 3 10.08 13.84 18.42
C GLU A 3 9.60 12.80 17.40
N GLU A 4 8.67 11.93 17.79
CA GLU A 4 8.06 10.95 16.88
C GLU A 4 7.21 11.62 15.80
N ILE A 5 6.45 12.66 16.16
CA ILE A 5 5.67 13.45 15.20
C ILE A 5 6.61 14.13 14.18
N LYS A 6 7.73 14.70 14.64
CA LYS A 6 8.75 15.27 13.75
C LYS A 6 9.33 14.22 12.80
N ASN A 7 9.63 13.02 13.30
CA ASN A 7 10.11 11.91 12.46
C ASN A 7 9.07 11.46 11.44
N LEU A 8 7.80 11.36 11.84
CA LEU A 8 6.69 11.04 10.93
C LEU A 8 6.56 12.07 9.82
N ILE A 9 6.57 13.37 10.15
CA ILE A 9 6.50 14.44 9.16
C ILE A 9 7.67 14.34 8.17
N LYS A 10 8.89 14.12 8.67
CA LYS A 10 10.09 13.96 7.84
C LYS A 10 9.98 12.77 6.89
N ILE A 11 9.45 11.65 7.37
CA ILE A 11 9.25 10.44 6.57
C ILE A 11 8.21 10.68 5.47
N TRP A 12 7.05 11.25 5.79
CA TRP A 12 6.02 11.58 4.81
C TRP A 12 6.50 12.58 3.75
N LEU A 13 7.29 13.57 4.15
CA LEU A 13 7.92 14.51 3.23
C LEU A 13 8.91 13.80 2.29
N SER A 14 9.72 12.88 2.83
CA SER A 14 10.65 12.06 2.04
C SER A 14 9.92 11.14 1.05
N ILE A 15 8.82 10.50 1.46
CA ILE A 15 7.99 9.66 0.59
C ILE A 15 7.45 10.49 -0.56
N THR A 16 6.83 11.63 -0.24
CA THR A 16 6.25 12.54 -1.24
C THR A 16 7.29 13.03 -2.23
N ALA A 17 8.45 13.50 -1.74
CA ALA A 17 9.54 13.97 -2.58
C ALA A 17 10.07 12.87 -3.51
N SER A 18 10.21 11.64 -2.99
CA SER A 18 10.67 10.49 -3.77
C SER A 18 9.68 10.11 -4.87
N LEU A 19 8.37 10.12 -4.57
CA LEU A 19 7.34 9.85 -5.58
C LEU A 19 7.25 10.96 -6.63
N CYS A 20 7.44 12.22 -6.24
CA CYS A 20 7.58 13.33 -7.19
C CYS A 20 8.77 13.10 -8.13
N TYR A 21 9.93 12.69 -7.59
CA TYR A 21 11.08 12.32 -8.42
C TYR A 21 10.71 11.20 -9.39
N CYS A 22 10.06 10.12 -8.93
CA CYS A 22 9.63 8.99 -9.77
C CYS A 22 8.73 9.42 -10.92
N TYR A 23 7.86 10.42 -10.66
CA TYR A 23 6.92 10.93 -11.64
C TYR A 23 7.58 11.82 -12.70
N PHE A 24 8.59 12.63 -12.35
CA PHE A 24 9.19 13.58 -13.30
C PHE A 24 10.39 13.03 -14.08
N ILE A 25 11.23 12.21 -13.44
CA ILE A 25 12.50 11.76 -14.05
C ILE A 25 12.34 10.38 -14.70
N PRO A 26 12.03 9.29 -13.95
CA PRO A 26 11.85 7.97 -14.53
C PRO A 26 10.75 7.86 -15.59
N SER A 27 9.72 8.71 -15.55
CA SER A 27 8.66 8.73 -16.58
C SER A 27 9.16 9.09 -17.97
N GLY A 28 10.20 9.92 -18.07
CA GLY A 28 10.85 10.29 -19.33
C GLY A 28 11.87 9.28 -19.83
N ILE A 29 12.27 8.31 -19.00
CA ILE A 29 13.26 7.28 -19.35
C ILE A 29 12.53 6.13 -20.06
N PRO A 30 13.05 5.56 -21.15
CA PRO A 30 12.44 4.40 -21.80
C PRO A 30 12.37 3.20 -20.84
N LYS A 31 11.36 2.34 -21.07
CA LYS A 31 11.15 1.12 -20.27
C LYS A 31 12.36 0.21 -20.18
N GLY A 32 12.47 -0.48 -19.06
CA GLY A 32 13.46 -1.51 -18.80
C GLY A 32 14.54 -1.07 -17.83
N LYS A 33 15.75 -1.61 -18.02
CA LYS A 33 16.83 -1.56 -17.03
C LYS A 33 17.29 -0.16 -16.61
N TYR A 34 17.26 0.82 -17.51
CA TYR A 34 17.69 2.19 -17.19
C TYR A 34 16.68 2.91 -16.29
N ARG A 35 15.39 2.68 -16.50
CA ARG A 35 14.34 3.20 -15.62
C ARG A 35 14.44 2.53 -14.24
N LEU A 36 14.68 1.22 -14.19
CA LEU A 36 14.91 0.49 -12.94
C LEU A 36 16.13 1.04 -12.17
N LEU A 37 17.25 1.29 -12.87
CA LEU A 37 18.46 1.84 -12.24
C LEU A 37 18.22 3.22 -11.62
N SER A 38 17.42 4.07 -12.29
CA SER A 38 17.03 5.38 -11.75
C SER A 38 16.11 5.29 -10.53
N LEU A 39 15.33 4.20 -10.42
CA LEU A 39 14.43 3.94 -9.29
C LEU A 39 15.10 3.22 -8.11
N LEU A 40 16.21 2.52 -8.35
CA LEU A 40 16.97 1.78 -7.33
C LEU A 40 17.27 2.57 -6.03
N PRO A 41 17.73 3.84 -6.08
CA PRO A 41 17.96 4.62 -4.85
C PRO A 41 16.67 4.82 -4.05
N ILE A 42 15.53 4.95 -4.71
CA ILE A 42 14.22 5.17 -4.07
C ILE A 42 13.70 3.88 -3.46
N LEU A 43 13.83 2.76 -4.18
CA LEU A 43 13.47 1.43 -3.66
C LEU A 43 14.26 1.12 -2.38
N SER A 44 15.54 1.48 -2.37
CA SER A 44 16.41 1.34 -1.19
C SER A 44 15.94 2.24 -0.04
N LEU A 45 15.64 3.51 -0.32
CA LEU A 45 15.13 4.47 0.66
C LEU A 45 13.81 4.00 1.28
N PHE A 46 12.87 3.53 0.47
CA PHE A 46 11.57 3.00 0.91
C PHE A 46 11.69 1.76 1.78
N THR A 47 12.77 0.99 1.63
CA THR A 47 13.04 -0.19 2.47
C THR A 47 13.59 0.19 3.84
N ILE A 48 14.39 1.25 3.92
CA ILE A 48 15.02 1.69 5.17
C ILE A 48 14.07 2.57 6.01
N LEU A 49 13.16 3.29 5.37
CA LEU A 49 12.27 4.28 5.99
C LEU A 49 11.51 3.80 7.25
N PRO A 50 10.87 2.61 7.27
CA PRO A 50 10.16 2.14 8.46
C PRO A 50 11.07 1.95 9.67
N LEU A 51 12.36 1.67 9.47
CA LEU A 51 13.32 1.44 10.56
C LEU A 51 13.62 2.71 11.37
N HIS A 52 13.27 3.89 10.82
CA HIS A 52 13.41 5.17 11.52
C HIS A 52 12.24 5.48 12.47
N LEU A 53 11.21 4.63 12.50
CA LEU A 53 10.06 4.78 13.39
C LEU A 53 10.19 3.87 14.61
N THR A 54 9.89 4.45 15.76
CA THR A 54 9.89 3.76 17.07
C THR A 54 8.53 3.17 17.40
N CYS A 55 7.45 3.80 16.92
CA CYS A 55 6.09 3.38 17.21
C CYS A 55 5.62 2.29 16.24
N VAL A 56 5.08 1.19 16.78
CA VAL A 56 4.67 -0.02 16.03
C VAL A 56 3.69 0.31 14.92
N PHE A 57 2.61 1.02 15.22
CA PHE A 57 1.51 1.25 14.29
C PHE A 57 1.95 2.01 13.02
N PRO A 58 2.58 3.19 13.11
CA PRO A 58 3.05 3.89 11.92
C PRO A 58 4.19 3.14 11.23
N THR A 59 5.01 2.36 11.96
CA THR A 59 6.03 1.49 11.35
C THR A 59 5.38 0.44 10.47
N ALA A 60 4.36 -0.27 10.97
CA ALA A 60 3.61 -1.25 10.20
C ALA A 60 2.92 -0.60 9.01
N ALA A 61 2.33 0.59 9.18
CA ALA A 61 1.69 1.33 8.10
C ALA A 61 2.67 1.71 6.98
N VAL A 62 3.82 2.27 7.33
CA VAL A 62 4.86 2.65 6.34
C VAL A 62 5.47 1.40 5.71
N ALA A 63 5.74 0.33 6.48
CA ALA A 63 6.28 -0.91 5.93
C ALA A 63 5.31 -1.55 4.91
N THR A 64 4.03 -1.69 5.27
CA THR A 64 3.02 -2.28 4.39
C THR A 64 2.75 -1.38 3.18
N GLY A 65 2.52 -0.07 3.36
CA GLY A 65 2.18 0.82 2.25
C GLY A 65 3.37 1.18 1.35
N ILE A 66 4.54 1.45 1.93
CA ILE A 66 5.68 2.02 1.20
C ILE A 66 6.70 0.94 0.84
N THR A 67 7.21 0.21 1.83
CA THR A 67 8.22 -0.82 1.60
C THR A 67 7.68 -1.98 0.77
N TRP A 68 6.40 -2.31 0.95
CA TRP A 68 5.76 -3.39 0.21
C TRP A 68 5.02 -2.89 -1.03
N LEU A 69 3.90 -2.16 -0.89
CA LEU A 69 3.08 -1.77 -2.05
C LEU A 69 3.82 -0.85 -3.02
N ALA A 70 4.34 0.28 -2.54
CA ALA A 70 4.95 1.28 -3.42
C ALA A 70 6.20 0.74 -4.13
N ASN A 71 7.05 -0.03 -3.45
CA ASN A 71 8.22 -0.65 -4.08
C ASN A 71 7.84 -1.62 -5.20
N PHE A 72 6.89 -2.53 -4.97
CA PHE A 72 6.47 -3.48 -6.01
C PHE A 72 5.82 -2.77 -7.20
N LYS A 73 5.03 -1.72 -6.94
CA LYS A 73 4.42 -0.93 -8.02
C LYS A 73 5.45 -0.11 -8.79
N LEU A 74 6.44 0.49 -8.12
CA LEU A 74 7.55 1.18 -8.80
C LEU A 74 8.42 0.21 -9.61
N LEU A 75 8.58 -1.02 -9.13
CA LEU A 75 9.26 -2.07 -9.88
C LEU A 75 8.49 -2.42 -11.17
N LEU A 76 7.18 -2.60 -11.09
CA LEU A 76 6.32 -2.80 -12.28
C LEU A 76 6.37 -1.60 -13.22
N PHE A 77 6.33 -0.38 -12.69
CA PHE A 77 6.45 0.87 -13.44
C PHE A 77 7.77 0.97 -14.23
N SER A 78 8.85 0.36 -13.73
CA SER A 78 10.12 0.32 -14.47
C SER A 78 10.02 -0.41 -15.81
N PHE A 79 9.06 -1.34 -15.94
CA PHE A 79 8.81 -2.16 -17.12
C PHE A 79 7.60 -1.73 -17.95
N ASP A 80 7.05 -0.53 -17.70
CA ASP A 80 5.76 -0.06 -18.24
C ASP A 80 4.57 -0.98 -17.86
N LEU A 81 4.65 -1.66 -16.72
CA LEU A 81 3.61 -2.57 -16.23
C LEU A 81 2.87 -1.97 -15.03
N GLY A 82 1.65 -2.46 -14.82
CA GLY A 82 0.85 -2.14 -13.65
C GLY A 82 0.22 -0.74 -13.67
N PRO A 83 -0.39 -0.32 -12.55
CA PRO A 83 -1.31 0.80 -12.53
C PRO A 83 -0.63 2.18 -12.66
N LEU A 84 0.67 2.25 -12.45
CA LEU A 84 1.42 3.52 -12.53
C LEU A 84 1.81 3.90 -13.96
N SER A 85 1.73 2.97 -14.92
CA SER A 85 2.20 3.15 -16.30
C SER A 85 1.08 3.48 -17.31
N SER A 86 -0.03 4.05 -16.86
CA SER A 86 -1.14 4.39 -17.76
C SER A 86 -0.74 5.38 -18.86
N ASN A 87 -1.27 5.16 -20.07
CA ASN A 87 -1.17 6.08 -21.20
C ASN A 87 -2.58 6.62 -21.51
N PRO A 88 -2.87 7.93 -21.31
CA PRO A 88 -1.98 9.01 -20.87
C PRO A 88 -1.58 8.94 -19.38
N PRO A 89 -0.47 9.60 -18.98
CA PRO A 89 -0.02 9.61 -17.59
C PRO A 89 -1.06 10.26 -16.67
N LYS A 90 -1.34 9.62 -15.53
CA LYS A 90 -2.24 10.16 -14.51
C LYS A 90 -1.63 11.38 -13.84
N SER A 91 -2.46 12.26 -13.28
CA SER A 91 -1.94 13.42 -12.54
C SER A 91 -1.12 12.98 -11.32
N LEU A 92 -0.16 13.82 -10.91
CA LEU A 92 0.74 13.57 -9.78
C LEU A 92 0.05 13.06 -8.49
N PRO A 93 -1.05 13.67 -8.00
CA PRO A 93 -1.71 13.16 -6.79
C PRO A 93 -2.30 11.77 -6.98
N PHE A 94 -2.81 11.45 -8.18
CA PHE A 94 -3.24 10.09 -8.49
C PHE A 94 -2.05 9.14 -8.52
N PHE A 95 -0.93 9.50 -9.16
CA PHE A 95 0.28 8.67 -9.16
C PHE A 95 0.74 8.33 -7.73
N ILE A 96 0.76 9.31 -6.84
CA ILE A 96 1.11 9.12 -5.42
C ILE A 96 0.11 8.21 -4.72
N ALA A 97 -1.20 8.46 -4.88
CA ALA A 97 -2.24 7.64 -4.27
C ALA A 97 -2.20 6.19 -4.76
N PHE A 98 -2.07 5.98 -6.07
CA PHE A 98 -1.95 4.66 -6.70
C PHE A 98 -0.66 3.94 -6.31
N ALA A 99 0.42 4.65 -5.98
CA ALA A 99 1.65 4.03 -5.49
C ALA A 99 1.49 3.50 -4.06
N CYS A 100 0.81 4.25 -3.18
CA CYS A 100 0.70 3.92 -1.76
C CYS A 100 -0.49 3.03 -1.39
N LEU A 101 -1.55 2.99 -2.19
CA LEU A 101 -2.77 2.23 -1.90
C LEU A 101 -2.81 0.89 -2.64
N PRO A 102 -3.48 -0.14 -2.09
CA PRO A 102 -3.73 -1.39 -2.80
C PRO A 102 -4.85 -1.17 -3.82
N THR A 103 -4.52 -1.01 -5.10
CA THR A 103 -5.49 -0.60 -6.13
C THR A 103 -5.16 -1.26 -7.46
N ARG A 104 -6.17 -1.79 -8.16
CA ARG A 104 -6.04 -2.27 -9.55
C ARG A 104 -6.50 -1.18 -10.55
N ILE A 105 -5.98 -1.22 -11.77
CA ILE A 105 -6.56 -0.53 -12.93
C ILE A 105 -7.08 -1.61 -13.86
N THR A 106 -8.40 -1.76 -13.95
CA THR A 106 -9.04 -2.57 -14.98
C THR A 106 -9.39 -1.68 -16.16
N ASN A 107 -8.99 -2.10 -17.36
CA ASN A 107 -9.45 -1.49 -18.60
C ASN A 107 -10.97 -1.64 -18.70
N GLN A 108 -11.64 -0.55 -19.07
CA GLN A 108 -13.10 -0.30 -19.07
C GLN A 108 -13.99 -1.25 -19.91
N ASN A 109 -13.61 -2.50 -20.20
CA ASN A 109 -14.36 -3.38 -21.12
C ASN A 109 -15.08 -4.57 -20.47
N HIS A 110 -15.07 -4.72 -19.15
CA HIS A 110 -15.99 -5.64 -18.48
C HIS A 110 -16.88 -4.90 -17.49
N LYS A 111 -18.13 -4.70 -17.91
CA LYS A 111 -19.28 -4.53 -17.01
C LYS A 111 -19.43 -5.81 -16.19
N SER A 112 -18.59 -6.01 -15.18
CA SER A 112 -18.88 -6.97 -14.12
C SER A 112 -19.83 -6.31 -13.14
N GLN A 113 -20.98 -6.95 -12.99
CA GLN A 113 -22.08 -6.54 -12.13
C GLN A 113 -21.59 -6.21 -10.72
N ILE A 114 -21.82 -4.98 -10.28
CA ILE A 114 -21.65 -4.56 -8.89
C ILE A 114 -22.62 -5.39 -8.04
N PRO A 115 -22.15 -6.26 -7.11
CA PRO A 115 -23.03 -6.78 -6.08
C PRO A 115 -23.25 -5.64 -5.09
N THR A 116 -24.49 -5.20 -5.03
CA THR A 116 -25.00 -4.20 -4.12
C THR A 116 -24.90 -4.64 -2.66
N LYS A 117 -23.90 -4.15 -1.89
CA LYS A 117 -24.10 -3.86 -0.45
C LYS A 117 -23.09 -2.86 0.16
N PRO A 118 -23.24 -1.54 -0.08
CA PRO A 118 -22.35 -0.52 0.48
C PRO A 118 -22.47 -0.33 2.00
N ARG A 119 -23.57 -0.77 2.63
CA ARG A 119 -23.84 -0.55 4.07
C ARG A 119 -22.98 -1.43 5.00
N ASN A 120 -22.44 -2.54 4.51
CA ASN A 120 -21.63 -3.44 5.33
C ASN A 120 -20.15 -3.02 5.40
N LEU A 121 -19.62 -2.30 4.41
CA LEU A 121 -18.19 -1.99 4.31
C LEU A 121 -17.75 -0.93 5.32
N ALA A 122 -18.54 0.13 5.51
CA ALA A 122 -18.24 1.16 6.50
C ALA A 122 -18.33 0.62 7.93
N LEU A 123 -19.27 -0.31 8.18
CA LEU A 123 -19.41 -0.99 9.46
C LEU A 123 -18.27 -1.99 9.70
N SER A 124 -17.87 -2.77 8.69
CA SER A 124 -16.73 -3.68 8.81
C SER A 124 -15.44 -2.92 9.07
N LEU A 125 -15.19 -1.83 8.34
CA LEU A 125 -14.04 -0.94 8.56
C LEU A 125 -14.09 -0.31 9.96
N ALA A 126 -15.25 0.16 10.43
CA ALA A 126 -15.38 0.69 11.77
C ALA A 126 -15.06 -0.36 12.84
N ILE A 127 -15.54 -1.59 12.65
CA ILE A 127 -15.26 -2.72 13.55
C ILE A 127 -13.76 -3.07 13.54
N GLU A 128 -13.13 -3.16 12.37
CA GLU A 128 -11.70 -3.43 12.22
C GLU A 128 -10.84 -2.36 12.91
N ILE A 129 -11.18 -1.08 12.75
CA ILE A 129 -10.50 0.03 13.43
C ILE A 129 -10.65 -0.08 14.96
N VAL A 130 -11.83 -0.45 15.45
CA VAL A 130 -12.07 -0.65 16.89
C VAL A 130 -11.27 -1.84 17.41
N ILE A 131 -11.25 -2.97 16.68
CA ILE A 131 -10.46 -4.16 17.04
C ILE A 131 -8.97 -3.80 17.07
N LEU A 132 -8.47 -3.11 16.06
CA LEU A 132 -7.07 -2.67 16.00
C LEU A 132 -6.73 -1.75 17.17
N SER A 133 -7.61 -0.81 17.52
CA SER A 133 -7.41 0.10 18.65
C SER A 133 -7.36 -0.65 19.98
N LEU A 134 -8.25 -1.63 20.18
CA LEU A 134 -8.24 -2.50 21.36
C LEU A 134 -6.94 -3.33 21.42
N LEU A 135 -6.53 -3.89 20.28
CA LEU A 135 -5.32 -4.70 20.17
C LEU A 135 -4.07 -3.90 20.54
N MET A 136 -3.98 -2.66 20.05
CA MET A 136 -2.90 -1.73 20.39
C MET A 136 -2.90 -1.38 21.88
N GLY A 137 -4.08 -1.17 22.47
CA GLY A 137 -4.22 -0.96 23.93
C GLY A 137 -3.70 -2.16 24.74
N VAL A 138 -4.09 -3.38 24.36
CA VAL A 138 -3.61 -4.61 25.00
C VAL A 138 -2.09 -4.76 24.85
N LEU A 139 -1.55 -4.46 23.66
CA LEU A 139 -0.12 -4.52 23.39
C LEU A 139 0.67 -3.55 24.26
N HIS A 140 0.10 -2.38 24.54
CA HIS A 140 0.70 -1.35 25.38
C HIS A 140 0.66 -1.73 26.86
N ASP A 141 -0.51 -2.10 27.38
CA ASP A 141 -0.72 -2.40 28.81
C ASP A 141 -0.02 -3.70 29.26
N TYR A 142 0.04 -4.69 28.38
CA TYR A 142 0.59 -6.02 28.71
C TYR A 142 1.96 -6.27 28.09
N ARG A 143 2.62 -5.24 27.53
CA ARG A 143 3.90 -5.36 26.83
C ARG A 143 4.92 -6.23 27.56
N GLU A 144 5.20 -5.91 28.82
CA GLU A 144 6.22 -6.60 29.63
C GLU A 144 5.87 -8.07 29.89
N ARG A 145 4.58 -8.40 30.04
CA ARG A 145 4.12 -9.79 30.20
C ARG A 145 4.15 -10.57 28.88
N LEU A 146 3.82 -9.91 27.77
CA LEU A 146 3.82 -10.52 26.44
C LEU A 146 5.24 -10.81 25.95
N ILE A 147 6.23 -10.01 26.34
CA ILE A 147 7.65 -10.25 26.01
C ILE A 147 8.14 -11.59 26.59
N GLN A 148 7.66 -11.99 27.77
CA GLN A 148 7.99 -13.30 28.34
C GLN A 148 7.46 -14.47 27.50
N HIS A 149 6.36 -14.25 26.76
CA HIS A 149 5.76 -15.21 25.84
C HIS A 149 5.96 -14.76 24.39
N GLY A 150 7.22 -14.74 23.93
CA GLY A 150 7.61 -14.21 22.61
C GLY A 150 6.81 -14.71 21.40
N ILE A 151 6.35 -15.97 21.41
CA ILE A 151 5.50 -16.51 20.32
C ILE A 151 4.14 -15.79 20.26
N VAL A 152 3.53 -15.53 21.42
CA VAL A 152 2.24 -14.81 21.49
C VAL A 152 2.42 -13.38 21.00
N LEU A 153 3.53 -12.73 21.37
CA LEU A 153 3.85 -11.39 20.90
C LEU A 153 3.97 -11.33 19.36
N VAL A 154 4.69 -12.28 18.76
CA VAL A 154 4.82 -12.37 17.29
C VAL A 154 3.46 -12.59 16.63
N LEU A 155 2.65 -13.53 17.13
CA LEU A 155 1.30 -13.76 16.61
C LEU A 155 0.44 -12.50 16.67
N LEU A 156 0.52 -11.75 17.76
CA LEU A 156 -0.25 -10.53 17.94
C LEU A 156 0.18 -9.43 16.95
N TYR A 157 1.48 -9.30 16.72
CA TYR A 157 2.00 -8.42 15.66
C TYR A 157 1.56 -8.86 14.27
N CYS A 158 1.53 -10.16 13.98
CA CYS A 158 0.98 -10.65 12.72
C CYS A 158 -0.48 -10.20 12.56
N VAL A 159 -1.32 -10.36 13.59
CA VAL A 159 -2.72 -9.91 13.56
C VAL A 159 -2.83 -8.39 13.33
N VAL A 160 -1.98 -7.58 13.98
CA VAL A 160 -1.92 -6.13 13.72
C VAL A 160 -1.63 -5.83 12.26
N VAL A 161 -0.64 -6.50 11.67
CA VAL A 161 -0.28 -6.32 10.25
C VAL A 161 -1.41 -6.75 9.33
N PHE A 162 -2.05 -7.88 9.58
CA PHE A 162 -3.20 -8.35 8.81
C PHE A 162 -4.36 -7.35 8.84
N LEU A 163 -4.77 -6.90 10.03
CA LEU A 163 -5.81 -5.89 10.17
C LEU A 163 -5.45 -4.58 9.46
N LEU A 164 -4.17 -4.19 9.48
CA LEU A 164 -3.74 -2.98 8.79
C LEU A 164 -3.80 -3.14 7.26
N VAL A 165 -3.48 -4.31 6.73
CA VAL A 165 -3.68 -4.64 5.31
C VAL A 165 -5.17 -4.56 4.96
N ASP A 166 -6.04 -5.18 5.75
CA ASP A 166 -7.49 -5.17 5.53
C ASP A 166 -8.06 -3.74 5.51
N ILE A 167 -7.64 -2.90 6.46
CA ILE A 167 -8.03 -1.48 6.51
C ILE A 167 -7.54 -0.73 5.27
N LEU A 168 -6.29 -0.95 4.81
CA LEU A 168 -5.77 -0.33 3.59
C LEU A 168 -6.59 -0.73 2.35
N PHE A 169 -6.99 -1.99 2.26
CA PHE A 169 -7.86 -2.53 1.21
C PHE A 169 -9.28 -1.94 1.28
N ALA A 170 -9.80 -1.71 2.48
CA ALA A 170 -11.09 -1.07 2.65
C ALA A 170 -11.05 0.41 2.23
N PHE A 171 -9.95 1.14 2.51
CA PHE A 171 -9.78 2.52 2.06
C PHE A 171 -9.73 2.67 0.54
N SER A 172 -9.09 1.73 -0.19
CA SER A 172 -9.15 1.74 -1.66
C SER A 172 -10.57 1.61 -2.19
N ASN A 173 -11.41 0.82 -1.51
CA ASN A 173 -12.81 0.60 -1.88
C ASN A 173 -13.72 1.82 -1.61
N VAL A 174 -13.40 2.63 -0.60
CA VAL A 174 -14.12 3.89 -0.33
C VAL A 174 -13.79 4.94 -1.40
N GLY A 175 -12.57 4.97 -1.94
CA GLY A 175 -12.20 5.83 -3.06
C GLY A 175 -13.09 5.65 -4.30
N VAL A 176 -13.52 4.41 -4.54
CA VAL A 176 -14.44 4.01 -5.63
C VAL A 176 -15.81 4.68 -5.48
N VAL A 177 -16.31 4.73 -4.25
CA VAL A 177 -17.62 5.32 -3.93
C VAL A 177 -17.62 6.84 -4.14
N LEU A 178 -16.45 7.48 -4.05
CA LEU A 178 -16.27 8.90 -4.34
C LEU A 178 -16.09 9.21 -5.84
N GLY A 179 -16.25 8.21 -6.72
CA GLY A 179 -16.11 8.37 -8.17
C GLY A 179 -14.66 8.40 -8.66
N LEU A 180 -13.70 8.03 -7.82
CA LEU A 180 -12.34 7.76 -8.26
C LEU A 180 -12.35 6.34 -8.85
N GLU A 181 -12.14 6.19 -10.15
CA GLU A 181 -12.08 4.89 -10.86
C GLU A 181 -10.94 4.00 -10.33
N ILE A 182 -11.17 3.41 -9.16
CA ILE A 182 -10.28 2.51 -8.47
C ILE A 182 -11.07 1.20 -8.37
N GLU A 183 -10.59 0.12 -8.95
CA GLU A 183 -11.28 -1.18 -8.80
C GLU A 183 -10.83 -1.81 -7.48
N PRO A 184 -11.68 -2.57 -6.76
CA PRO A 184 -11.28 -3.33 -5.60
C PRO A 184 -10.05 -4.23 -5.87
N PRO A 185 -9.22 -4.47 -4.84
CA PRO A 185 -8.11 -5.40 -4.93
C PRO A 185 -8.58 -6.84 -5.23
N SER A 186 -7.67 -7.66 -5.78
CA SER A 186 -8.00 -8.95 -6.42
C SER A 186 -8.83 -9.89 -5.54
N ASP A 187 -9.88 -10.49 -6.11
CA ASP A 187 -10.76 -11.47 -5.43
C ASP A 187 -9.99 -12.72 -4.97
N GLU A 188 -8.90 -13.09 -5.67
CA GLU A 188 -8.11 -14.31 -5.38
C GLU A 188 -6.59 -14.07 -5.54
N PRO A 189 -5.94 -13.36 -4.60
CA PRO A 189 -4.54 -12.99 -4.71
C PRO A 189 -3.59 -14.20 -4.67
N TYR A 190 -4.01 -15.31 -4.07
CA TYR A 190 -3.23 -16.54 -3.96
C TYR A 190 -3.15 -17.35 -5.27
N LEU A 191 -3.99 -17.03 -6.27
CA LEU A 191 -3.94 -17.65 -7.60
C LEU A 191 -3.10 -16.86 -8.62
N ALA A 192 -2.53 -15.72 -8.22
CA ALA A 192 -1.74 -14.90 -9.13
C ALA A 192 -0.48 -15.65 -9.60
N THR A 193 -0.31 -15.77 -10.92
CA THR A 193 0.84 -16.41 -11.56
C THR A 193 2.00 -15.45 -11.81
N SER A 194 1.77 -14.14 -11.66
CA SER A 194 2.80 -13.10 -11.78
C SER A 194 2.60 -11.95 -10.78
N LEU A 195 3.66 -11.19 -10.49
CA LEU A 195 3.58 -9.95 -9.69
C LEU A 195 2.66 -8.91 -10.35
N GLN A 196 2.60 -8.91 -11.69
CA GLN A 196 1.70 -8.05 -12.44
C GLN A 196 0.24 -8.42 -12.16
N ASP A 197 -0.10 -9.71 -12.18
CA ASP A 197 -1.46 -10.19 -11.91
C ASP A 197 -1.87 -9.93 -10.45
N PHE A 198 -0.94 -10.15 -9.51
CA PHE A 198 -1.15 -9.88 -8.08
C PHE A 198 -1.45 -8.40 -7.82
N TRP A 199 -0.70 -7.49 -8.46
CA TRP A 199 -0.84 -6.04 -8.27
C TRP A 199 -1.74 -5.34 -9.30
N GLY A 200 -2.45 -6.10 -10.14
CA GLY A 200 -3.49 -5.58 -11.00
C GLY A 200 -3.05 -4.90 -12.30
N GLY A 201 -1.90 -5.27 -12.85
CA GLY A 201 -1.68 -5.07 -14.28
C GLY A 201 -2.49 -6.12 -15.03
N GLY A 202 -3.41 -5.70 -15.91
CA GLY A 202 -4.13 -6.64 -16.77
C GLY A 202 -3.12 -7.42 -17.64
N GLY A 203 -2.88 -8.68 -17.30
CA GLY A 203 -2.25 -9.63 -18.19
C GLY A 203 -3.23 -9.94 -19.31
N THR A 204 -2.85 -9.61 -20.55
CA THR A 204 -3.40 -10.30 -21.71
C THR A 204 -3.02 -11.77 -21.58
N SER A 205 -3.99 -12.61 -21.20
CA SER A 205 -3.86 -14.05 -21.42
C SER A 205 -3.64 -14.31 -22.91
N PRO A 206 -2.73 -15.24 -23.28
CA PRO A 206 -2.53 -15.64 -24.67
C PRO A 206 -3.78 -16.28 -25.29
#